data_AF-A0A947FBE5-F1
#
_entry.id   AF-A0A947FBE5-F1
#
_cell.length_a   1.000
_cell.length_b   1.000
_cell.length_c   1.000
_cell.angle_alpha   90.00
_cell.angle_beta   90.00
_cell.angle_gamma   90.00
#
_symmetry.space_group_name_H-M   'P 1'
#
loop_
_entity.id
_entity.type
_entity.pdbx_description
1 polymer ?
#
loop_
_entity_poly.entity_id
_entity_poly.type
_entity_poly.pdbx_seq_one_letter_code
_entity_poly.pdbx_strand_id
1 'polypeptide(L)'
;MKKIAASLILLLLCPLLLHSQGETANWYFGQNAGIRFNNDGTVSARTDSAIDTFEGCATISDNFGNLLFYTDGISVYDRNHNVMSNGKGLFGDPSSTQSALIVPQPESSTIFYIFTVDTSLDVNDQDQGFNYSVVDISLNGGNGAVTAKNVRLINNTSEKLTAVIKDCFDKSIWVLTLAPEDGISPIIDTFYAFEVTSTGVNPRAVKSKLNAQIQDARGYLKLNSTGDKIAAANVTSGLYLYDFDSATGIVSNEQQINIQDDNINPYGLEFSPNNRFLYVQTYNNVQ
;
A
#
# COMPACT_ATOMS: atom_id res chain seq x y z
N MET A 1 0.50 -53.33 -3.49
CA MET A 1 -0.30 -52.34 -4.24
C MET A 1 -1.54 -51.85 -3.48
N LYS A 2 -2.40 -52.71 -2.91
CA LYS A 2 -3.63 -52.27 -2.20
C LYS A 2 -3.41 -51.38 -0.94
N LYS A 3 -2.31 -51.56 -0.20
CA LYS A 3 -2.00 -50.75 0.99
C LYS A 3 -1.52 -49.32 0.67
N ILE A 4 -0.91 -49.11 -0.50
CA ILE A 4 -0.43 -47.79 -0.96
C ILE A 4 -1.60 -46.92 -1.42
N ALA A 5 -2.61 -47.53 -2.06
CA ALA A 5 -3.83 -46.83 -2.47
C ALA A 5 -4.64 -46.31 -1.26
N ALA A 6 -4.70 -47.07 -0.16
CA ALA A 6 -5.39 -46.65 1.06
C ALA A 6 -4.71 -45.44 1.74
N SER A 7 -3.37 -45.39 1.75
CA SER A 7 -2.62 -44.23 2.28
C SER A 7 -2.77 -42.98 1.42
N LEU A 8 -2.87 -43.13 0.09
CA LEU A 8 -3.12 -42.00 -0.83
C LEU A 8 -4.52 -41.40 -0.63
N ILE A 9 -5.53 -42.24 -0.38
CA ILE A 9 -6.92 -41.82 -0.14
C ILE A 9 -7.05 -41.10 1.21
N LEU A 10 -6.28 -41.50 2.23
CA LEU A 10 -6.29 -40.85 3.55
C LEU A 10 -5.66 -39.43 3.51
N LEU A 11 -4.68 -39.20 2.64
CA LEU A 11 -4.08 -37.88 2.39
C LEU A 11 -5.03 -36.92 1.64
N LEU A 12 -5.97 -37.44 0.85
CA LEU A 12 -7.01 -36.67 0.15
C LEU A 12 -8.22 -36.29 1.03
N LEU A 13 -8.36 -36.92 2.21
CA LEU A 13 -9.45 -36.70 3.15
C LEU A 13 -9.07 -35.80 4.33
N CYS A 14 -7.82 -35.32 4.39
CA CYS A 14 -7.43 -34.30 5.35
C CYS A 14 -7.90 -32.96 4.78
N PRO A 15 -8.89 -32.26 5.38
CA PRO A 15 -9.17 -30.90 4.97
C PRO A 15 -7.89 -30.09 5.20
N LEU A 16 -7.28 -29.64 4.12
CA LEU A 16 -6.29 -28.58 4.19
C LEU A 16 -7.04 -27.39 4.77
N LEU A 17 -6.81 -27.10 6.05
CA LEU A 17 -7.23 -25.85 6.66
C LEU A 17 -6.46 -24.75 5.94
N LEU A 18 -7.06 -24.27 4.84
CA LEU A 18 -6.63 -23.05 4.19
C LEU A 18 -7.04 -21.93 5.13
N HIS A 19 -6.08 -21.43 5.90
CA HIS A 19 -6.29 -20.23 6.69
C HIS A 19 -6.43 -19.05 5.72
N SER A 20 -7.51 -18.29 5.87
CA SER A 20 -7.58 -16.94 5.34
C SER A 20 -6.41 -16.12 5.89
N GLN A 21 -5.83 -15.26 5.07
CA GLN A 21 -4.89 -14.23 5.54
C GLN A 21 -5.70 -13.20 6.33
N GLY A 22 -5.55 -13.22 7.66
CA GLY A 22 -6.27 -12.33 8.58
C GLY A 22 -5.75 -10.89 8.56
N GLU A 23 -4.60 -10.65 7.95
CA GLU A 23 -3.87 -9.39 7.99
C GLU A 23 -4.67 -8.21 7.41
N THR A 24 -5.61 -8.49 6.51
CA THR A 24 -6.54 -7.52 5.91
C THR A 24 -7.98 -7.66 6.44
N ALA A 25 -8.19 -8.25 7.62
CA ALA A 25 -9.53 -8.50 8.15
C ALA A 25 -10.25 -7.22 8.58
N ASN A 26 -9.54 -6.25 9.15
CA ASN A 26 -10.10 -4.97 9.62
C ASN A 26 -9.69 -3.83 8.68
N TRP A 27 -10.64 -2.95 8.40
CA TRP A 27 -10.46 -1.79 7.54
C TRP A 27 -11.05 -0.57 8.25
N TYR A 28 -10.23 0.44 8.51
CA TYR A 28 -10.62 1.71 9.12
C TYR A 28 -10.32 2.86 8.14
N PHE A 29 -11.33 3.66 7.80
CA PHE A 29 -11.23 4.65 6.73
C PHE A 29 -12.28 5.77 6.85
N GLY A 30 -12.09 6.85 6.08
CA GLY A 30 -13.06 7.94 5.94
C GLY A 30 -13.39 8.62 7.26
N GLN A 31 -14.68 8.82 7.52
CA GLN A 31 -15.19 9.57 8.67
C GLN A 31 -15.75 8.62 9.74
N ASN A 32 -14.90 8.24 10.68
CA ASN A 32 -15.20 7.30 11.77
C ASN A 32 -15.78 5.94 11.32
N ALA A 33 -15.54 5.55 10.07
CA ALA A 33 -16.06 4.32 9.49
C ALA A 33 -15.04 3.17 9.57
N GLY A 34 -15.58 1.96 9.58
CA GLY A 34 -14.78 0.76 9.35
C GLY A 34 -15.64 -0.44 8.97
N ILE A 35 -14.98 -1.46 8.46
CA ILE A 35 -15.57 -2.77 8.19
C ILE A 35 -14.63 -3.88 8.66
N ARG A 36 -15.20 -5.04 8.98
CA ARG A 36 -14.45 -6.26 9.22
C ARG A 36 -14.99 -7.41 8.38
N PHE A 37 -14.09 -8.07 7.68
CA PHE A 37 -14.33 -9.35 7.01
C PHE A 37 -14.16 -10.47 8.04
N ASN A 38 -15.22 -11.23 8.27
CA ASN A 38 -15.23 -12.31 9.24
C ASN A 38 -14.83 -13.64 8.57
N ASN A 39 -14.29 -14.56 9.36
CA ASN A 39 -13.82 -15.87 8.87
C ASN A 39 -14.95 -16.75 8.30
N ASP A 40 -16.21 -16.43 8.58
CA ASP A 40 -17.39 -17.09 8.02
C ASP A 40 -17.84 -16.50 6.67
N GLY A 41 -17.09 -15.54 6.13
CA GLY A 41 -17.39 -14.84 4.87
C GLY A 41 -18.36 -13.67 5.01
N THR A 42 -18.86 -13.38 6.21
CA THR A 42 -19.71 -12.21 6.44
C THR A 42 -18.88 -10.93 6.59
N VAL A 43 -19.52 -9.78 6.38
CA VAL A 43 -18.92 -8.46 6.61
C VAL A 43 -19.70 -7.75 7.71
N SER A 44 -18.98 -7.16 8.67
CA SER A 44 -19.56 -6.40 9.77
C SER A 44 -19.10 -4.95 9.73
N ALA A 45 -20.01 -4.01 9.95
CA ALA A 45 -19.66 -2.60 10.09
C ALA A 45 -18.99 -2.35 11.45
N ARG A 46 -18.06 -1.39 11.48
CA ARG A 46 -17.36 -0.89 12.66
C ARG A 46 -17.58 0.61 12.77
N THR A 47 -17.82 1.08 13.99
CA THR A 47 -18.12 2.49 14.30
C THR A 47 -17.18 3.03 15.38
N ASP A 48 -16.08 2.33 15.64
CA ASP A 48 -15.05 2.62 16.64
C ASP A 48 -13.79 3.24 16.01
N SER A 49 -13.82 3.57 14.72
CA SER A 49 -12.71 4.20 14.03
C SER A 49 -12.43 5.59 14.62
N ALA A 50 -11.16 5.84 14.93
CA ALA A 50 -10.67 7.15 15.35
C ALA A 50 -10.18 8.03 14.18
N ILE A 51 -10.19 7.52 12.95
CA ILE A 51 -9.82 8.28 11.74
C ILE A 51 -10.98 9.18 11.31
N ASP A 52 -10.63 10.39 10.88
CA ASP A 52 -11.45 11.31 10.10
C ASP A 52 -10.55 11.91 9.00
N THR A 53 -10.62 11.34 7.80
CA THR A 53 -9.77 11.70 6.64
C THR A 53 -10.60 11.69 5.35
N PHE A 54 -10.18 12.47 4.35
CA PHE A 54 -10.88 12.54 3.07
C PHE A 54 -10.52 11.37 2.15
N GLU A 55 -9.25 10.99 2.10
CA GLU A 55 -8.74 10.02 1.13
C GLU A 55 -7.98 8.88 1.79
N GLY A 56 -6.65 8.91 1.76
CA GLY A 56 -5.80 7.78 2.12
C GLY A 56 -5.86 7.38 3.60
N CYS A 57 -5.73 6.08 3.83
CA CYS A 57 -5.56 5.48 5.15
C CYS A 57 -4.94 4.08 5.00
N ALA A 58 -4.42 3.54 6.09
CA ALA A 58 -3.89 2.18 6.14
C ALA A 58 -4.27 1.50 7.45
N THR A 59 -4.59 0.20 7.38
CA THR A 59 -4.89 -0.66 8.53
C THR A 59 -4.10 -1.95 8.39
N ILE A 60 -3.58 -2.48 9.51
CA ILE A 60 -2.95 -3.80 9.53
C ILE A 60 -3.47 -4.64 10.70
N SER A 61 -3.73 -5.91 10.43
CA SER A 61 -4.11 -6.92 11.42
C SER A 61 -3.04 -8.01 11.50
N ASP A 62 -3.08 -8.83 12.55
CA ASP A 62 -2.28 -10.05 12.61
C ASP A 62 -2.85 -11.17 11.73
N ASN A 63 -2.14 -12.28 11.63
CA ASN A 63 -2.53 -13.44 10.84
C ASN A 63 -3.84 -14.10 11.32
N PHE A 64 -4.36 -13.72 12.49
CA PHE A 64 -5.63 -14.18 13.04
C PHE A 64 -6.77 -13.16 12.85
N GLY A 65 -6.49 -12.00 12.25
CA GLY A 65 -7.46 -10.93 12.02
C GLY A 65 -7.71 -10.04 13.23
N ASN A 66 -6.82 -10.03 14.21
CA ASN A 66 -6.85 -9.06 15.29
C ASN A 66 -6.19 -7.76 14.84
N LEU A 67 -6.83 -6.63 15.11
CA LEU A 67 -6.28 -5.31 14.80
C LEU A 67 -4.94 -5.11 15.52
N LEU A 68 -3.92 -4.67 14.78
CA LEU A 68 -2.64 -4.25 15.35
C LEU A 68 -2.61 -2.74 15.52
N PHE A 69 -2.79 -2.00 14.42
CA PHE A 69 -2.88 -0.54 14.39
C PHE A 69 -3.40 -0.07 13.02
N TYR A 70 -3.73 1.23 12.93
CA TYR A 70 -4.17 1.88 11.71
C TYR A 70 -3.77 3.37 11.73
N THR A 71 -3.78 4.02 10.57
CA THR A 71 -3.35 5.42 10.42
C THR A 71 -4.01 6.09 9.22
N ASP A 72 -4.22 7.39 9.33
CA ASP A 72 -4.61 8.29 8.22
C ASP A 72 -3.39 8.87 7.47
N GLY A 73 -2.17 8.53 7.90
CA GLY A 73 -0.92 9.11 7.40
C GLY A 73 -0.34 10.22 8.29
N ILE A 74 -1.11 10.77 9.24
CA ILE A 74 -0.66 11.83 10.17
C ILE A 74 -0.64 11.33 11.62
N SER A 75 -1.66 10.55 12.00
CA SER A 75 -1.84 9.97 13.32
C SER A 75 -1.92 8.45 13.24
N VAL A 76 -1.19 7.77 14.12
CA VAL A 76 -1.22 6.31 14.27
C VAL A 76 -2.06 5.97 15.49
N TYR A 77 -3.03 5.08 15.32
CA TYR A 77 -3.94 4.59 16.35
C TYR A 77 -3.66 3.13 16.67
N ASP A 78 -3.56 2.79 17.95
CA ASP A 78 -3.33 1.44 18.43
C ASP A 78 -4.60 0.57 18.31
N ARG A 79 -4.47 -0.73 18.66
CA ARG A 79 -5.57 -1.69 18.63
C ARG A 79 -6.77 -1.35 19.54
N ASN A 80 -6.59 -0.43 20.48
CA ASN A 80 -7.64 0.04 21.39
C ASN A 80 -8.21 1.39 20.95
N HIS A 81 -7.92 1.82 19.71
CA HIS A 81 -8.37 3.08 19.12
C HIS A 81 -7.80 4.33 19.81
N ASN A 82 -6.76 4.20 20.62
CA ASN A 82 -6.06 5.33 21.20
C ASN A 82 -4.92 5.76 20.28
N VAL A 83 -4.54 7.02 20.34
CA VAL A 83 -3.33 7.49 19.65
C VAL A 83 -2.12 6.72 20.20
N MET A 84 -1.41 6.02 19.32
CA MET A 84 -0.21 5.27 19.65
C MET A 84 0.87 6.22 20.20
N SER A 85 1.71 5.75 21.13
CA SER A 85 2.80 6.56 21.66
C SER A 85 3.71 7.07 20.55
N ASN A 86 4.02 8.37 20.57
CA ASN A 86 4.73 9.09 19.52
C ASN A 86 4.06 9.01 18.12
N GLY A 87 2.78 8.61 18.06
CA GLY A 87 2.04 8.35 16.82
C GLY A 87 1.50 9.57 16.08
N LYS A 88 1.66 10.79 16.59
CA LYS A 88 1.21 12.02 15.91
C LYS A 88 2.29 12.66 15.06
N GLY A 89 1.89 13.40 14.03
CA GLY A 89 2.78 14.24 13.23
C GLY A 89 3.64 13.43 12.25
N LEU A 90 3.07 12.37 11.69
CA LEU A 90 3.62 11.76 10.48
C LEU A 90 3.39 12.70 9.28
N PHE A 91 4.22 12.56 8.25
CA PHE A 91 4.19 13.39 7.04
C PHE A 91 3.41 12.72 5.90
N GLY A 92 2.18 12.30 6.19
CA GLY A 92 1.17 12.07 5.16
C GLY A 92 0.16 13.21 5.15
N ASP A 93 -0.79 13.18 4.21
CA ASP A 93 -1.82 14.22 4.11
C ASP A 93 -3.22 13.65 3.84
N PRO A 94 -4.30 14.23 4.41
CA PRO A 94 -5.66 13.72 4.25
C PRO A 94 -6.18 13.78 2.80
N SER A 95 -5.58 14.63 1.97
CA SER A 95 -5.88 14.81 0.54
C SER A 95 -4.90 14.06 -0.37
N SER A 96 -4.03 13.21 0.17
CA SER A 96 -3.23 12.29 -0.63
C SER A 96 -4.01 11.01 -0.95
N THR A 97 -4.13 10.68 -2.23
CA THR A 97 -4.93 9.53 -2.72
C THR A 97 -4.57 8.19 -2.06
N GLN A 98 -3.28 7.96 -1.78
CA GLN A 98 -2.77 6.81 -1.01
C GLN A 98 -1.85 7.26 0.13
N SER A 99 -2.33 8.16 1.00
CA SER A 99 -1.58 8.83 2.08
C SER A 99 -0.62 7.95 2.91
N ALA A 100 -0.96 6.67 3.11
CA ALA A 100 -0.16 5.74 3.89
C ALA A 100 -0.16 4.31 3.34
N LEU A 101 0.96 3.61 3.56
CA LEU A 101 1.10 2.17 3.32
C LEU A 101 1.86 1.53 4.48
N ILE A 102 1.30 0.47 5.06
CA ILE A 102 1.93 -0.28 6.17
C ILE A 102 2.62 -1.52 5.61
N VAL A 103 3.91 -1.69 5.94
CA VAL A 103 4.74 -2.81 5.48
C VAL A 103 5.41 -3.47 6.69
N PRO A 104 5.22 -4.77 6.96
CA PRO A 104 5.96 -5.45 8.01
C PRO A 104 7.45 -5.55 7.66
N GLN A 105 8.33 -5.46 8.66
CA GLN A 105 9.73 -5.80 8.45
C GLN A 105 9.84 -7.33 8.29
N PRO A 106 10.44 -7.82 7.19
CA PRO A 106 10.69 -9.25 7.02
C PRO A 106 11.42 -9.86 8.22
N GLU A 107 11.05 -11.09 8.58
CA GLU A 107 11.59 -11.84 9.74
C GLU A 107 11.34 -11.21 11.13
N SER A 108 10.57 -10.12 11.20
CA SER A 108 10.11 -9.53 12.46
C SER A 108 8.62 -9.74 12.65
N SER A 109 8.21 -10.12 13.86
CA SER A 109 6.79 -10.18 14.24
C SER A 109 6.31 -8.89 14.90
N THR A 110 7.17 -7.89 15.11
CA THR A 110 6.84 -6.70 15.91
C THR A 110 7.17 -5.38 15.24
N ILE A 111 8.01 -5.37 14.20
CA ILE A 111 8.42 -4.14 13.53
C ILE A 111 7.66 -3.95 12.23
N PHE A 112 7.11 -2.75 12.05
CA PHE A 112 6.40 -2.31 10.87
C PHE A 112 6.91 -0.95 10.42
N TYR A 113 6.83 -0.70 9.12
CA TYR A 113 7.07 0.59 8.51
C TYR A 113 5.75 1.20 8.07
N ILE A 114 5.57 2.49 8.34
CA ILE A 114 4.51 3.31 7.76
C ILE A 114 5.18 4.20 6.72
N PHE A 115 4.92 3.93 5.45
CA PHE A 115 5.31 4.79 4.35
C PHE A 115 4.23 5.83 4.13
N THR A 116 4.61 7.10 3.98
CA THR A 116 3.69 8.20 3.76
C THR A 116 4.10 9.03 2.56
N VAL A 117 3.11 9.51 1.84
CA VAL A 117 3.23 10.50 0.78
C VAL A 117 2.38 11.70 1.17
N ASP A 118 2.85 12.86 0.75
CA ASP A 118 2.22 14.14 0.99
C ASP A 118 1.72 14.74 -0.33
N THR A 119 0.84 15.73 -0.23
CA THR A 119 0.41 16.56 -1.35
C THR A 119 0.44 18.01 -0.94
N SER A 120 0.71 18.91 -1.88
CA SER A 120 0.71 20.35 -1.63
C SER A 120 -0.53 20.97 -2.28
N LEU A 121 -1.44 21.46 -1.45
CA LEU A 121 -2.70 22.06 -1.94
C LEU A 121 -2.57 23.57 -2.19
N ASP A 122 -1.54 24.22 -1.64
CA ASP A 122 -1.27 25.64 -1.84
C ASP A 122 0.23 25.98 -1.72
N VAL A 123 0.61 27.20 -2.14
CA VAL A 123 2.03 27.64 -2.18
C VAL A 123 2.70 27.77 -0.80
N ASN A 124 1.93 27.75 0.29
CA ASN A 124 2.44 27.80 1.66
C ASN A 124 2.44 26.43 2.34
N ASP A 125 1.83 25.43 1.69
CA ASP A 125 1.80 24.05 2.11
C ASP A 125 3.03 23.32 1.55
N GLN A 126 4.02 23.11 2.42
CA GLN A 126 5.26 22.47 2.02
C GLN A 126 5.05 20.97 1.89
N ASP A 127 5.15 20.47 0.66
CA ASP A 127 5.27 19.04 0.36
C ASP A 127 6.44 18.42 1.15
N GLN A 128 6.11 17.45 2.00
CA GLN A 128 7.03 16.70 2.83
C GLN A 128 7.65 15.50 2.11
N GLY A 129 7.16 15.17 0.92
CA GLY A 129 7.69 14.14 0.03
C GLY A 129 7.36 12.72 0.49
N PHE A 130 8.21 11.78 0.09
CA PHE A 130 8.07 10.37 0.42
C PHE A 130 8.89 10.02 1.67
N ASN A 131 8.23 9.56 2.73
CA ASN A 131 8.84 9.29 4.02
C ASN A 131 8.47 7.90 4.54
N TYR A 132 9.25 7.39 5.50
CA TYR A 132 8.81 6.28 6.33
C TYR A 132 8.98 6.53 7.83
N SER A 133 8.16 5.85 8.62
CA SER A 133 8.23 5.81 10.08
C SER A 133 8.30 4.36 10.55
N VAL A 134 8.90 4.10 11.72
CA VAL A 134 9.07 2.77 12.30
C VAL A 134 8.13 2.62 13.48
N VAL A 135 7.33 1.56 13.47
CA VAL A 135 6.45 1.14 14.57
C VAL A 135 6.99 -0.14 15.17
N ASP A 136 7.11 -0.18 16.49
CA ASP A 136 7.33 -1.41 17.25
C ASP A 136 6.09 -1.71 18.10
N ILE A 137 5.33 -2.74 17.73
CA ILE A 137 4.08 -3.11 18.40
C ILE A 137 4.30 -3.84 19.74
N SER A 138 5.54 -4.21 20.08
CA SER A 138 5.85 -4.86 21.37
C SER A 138 5.89 -3.87 22.55
N LEU A 139 6.05 -2.57 22.25
CA LEU A 139 6.18 -1.52 23.25
C LEU A 139 4.84 -1.15 23.90
N ASN A 140 4.91 -0.36 24.99
CA ASN A 140 3.74 0.13 25.73
C ASN A 140 2.72 -0.95 26.11
N GLY A 141 3.20 -2.08 26.63
CA GLY A 141 2.34 -3.19 27.02
C GLY A 141 1.64 -3.87 25.84
N GLY A 142 2.23 -3.78 24.64
CA GLY A 142 1.68 -4.36 23.41
C GLY A 142 0.82 -3.39 22.58
N ASN A 143 0.62 -2.15 23.02
CA ASN A 143 -0.09 -1.12 22.25
C ASN A 143 0.79 -0.42 21.21
N GLY A 144 2.10 -0.67 21.26
CA GLY A 144 3.08 -0.18 20.31
C GLY A 144 3.52 1.26 20.51
N ALA A 145 4.60 1.63 19.82
CA ALA A 145 5.10 2.99 19.73
C ALA A 145 5.71 3.25 18.35
N VAL A 146 5.64 4.50 17.89
CA VAL A 146 6.46 4.98 16.77
C VAL A 146 7.87 5.28 17.31
N THR A 147 8.87 4.51 16.89
CA THR A 147 10.25 4.60 17.42
C THR A 147 11.15 5.51 16.59
N ALA A 148 10.85 5.67 15.30
CA ALA A 148 11.43 6.67 14.42
C ALA A 148 10.34 7.22 13.51
N LYS A 149 10.38 8.51 13.17
CA LYS A 149 9.35 9.13 12.34
C LYS A 149 9.95 9.96 11.22
N ASN A 150 9.23 10.00 10.11
CA ASN A 150 9.47 10.90 8.99
C ASN A 150 10.91 10.83 8.45
N VAL A 151 11.43 9.61 8.31
CA VAL A 151 12.70 9.38 7.64
C VAL A 151 12.47 9.56 6.14
N ARG A 152 12.95 10.68 5.61
CA ARG A 152 12.73 11.08 4.21
C ARG A 152 13.53 10.21 3.23
N LEU A 153 12.85 9.78 2.17
CA LEU A 153 13.42 9.05 1.03
C LEU A 153 13.48 9.91 -0.23
N ILE A 154 12.45 10.72 -0.50
CA ILE A 154 12.36 11.61 -1.68
C ILE A 154 11.74 12.94 -1.24
N ASN A 155 12.19 14.09 -1.80
CA ASN A 155 11.68 15.40 -1.40
C ASN A 155 10.32 15.77 -2.02
N ASN A 156 10.05 15.33 -3.25
CA ASN A 156 8.79 15.53 -3.96
C ASN A 156 8.36 14.19 -4.57
N THR A 157 7.10 13.83 -4.40
CA THR A 157 6.54 12.53 -4.81
C THR A 157 5.12 12.71 -5.34
N SER A 158 4.66 11.74 -6.13
CA SER A 158 3.23 11.58 -6.34
C SER A 158 2.54 11.01 -5.10
N GLU A 159 1.22 11.04 -5.06
CA GLU A 159 0.39 10.50 -3.98
C GLU A 159 0.21 8.97 -4.04
N LYS A 160 1.11 8.27 -4.75
CA LYS A 160 0.96 6.87 -5.15
C LYS A 160 1.87 5.95 -4.36
N LEU A 161 1.29 4.93 -3.76
CA LEU A 161 2.03 3.90 -3.03
C LEU A 161 1.53 2.51 -3.36
N THR A 162 2.46 1.58 -3.53
CA THR A 162 2.14 0.16 -3.59
C THR A 162 3.31 -0.67 -3.05
N ALA A 163 3.05 -1.92 -2.70
CA ALA A 163 4.10 -2.85 -2.30
C ALA A 163 3.79 -4.28 -2.76
N VAL A 164 4.84 -5.07 -2.92
CA VAL A 164 4.74 -6.50 -3.21
C VAL A 164 5.91 -7.25 -2.61
N ILE A 165 5.67 -8.50 -2.22
CA ILE A 165 6.73 -9.42 -1.79
C ILE A 165 7.58 -9.77 -3.03
N LYS A 166 8.90 -9.64 -2.90
CA LYS A 166 9.89 -9.95 -3.94
C LYS A 166 9.87 -11.42 -4.30
N ASP A 167 10.13 -12.28 -3.32
CA ASP A 167 10.08 -13.73 -3.45
C ASP A 167 9.69 -14.43 -2.13
N CYS A 168 9.45 -15.74 -2.19
CA CYS A 168 9.01 -16.53 -1.04
C CYS A 168 10.15 -16.97 -0.09
N PHE A 169 11.40 -16.77 -0.47
CA PHE A 169 12.59 -17.21 0.27
C PHE A 169 13.10 -16.11 1.18
N ASP A 170 13.48 -14.95 0.61
CA ASP A 170 13.98 -13.81 1.38
C ASP A 170 12.84 -12.99 2.00
N LYS A 171 11.63 -13.10 1.43
CA LYS A 171 10.43 -12.34 1.80
C LYS A 171 10.69 -10.83 1.87
N SER A 172 11.71 -10.35 1.17
CA SER A 172 11.95 -8.92 1.01
C SER A 172 10.74 -8.31 0.32
N ILE A 173 10.45 -7.05 0.62
CA ILE A 173 9.28 -6.36 0.09
C ILE A 173 9.74 -5.17 -0.73
N TRP A 174 9.25 -5.07 -1.96
CA TRP A 174 9.39 -3.85 -2.74
C TRP A 174 8.30 -2.86 -2.35
N VAL A 175 8.69 -1.63 -2.08
CA VAL A 175 7.78 -0.49 -1.92
C VAL A 175 8.01 0.48 -3.07
N LEU A 176 6.95 0.77 -3.81
CA LEU A 176 7.03 1.56 -5.03
C LEU A 176 6.23 2.86 -4.89
N THR A 177 6.80 3.92 -5.43
CA THR A 177 6.15 5.22 -5.67
C THR A 177 6.55 5.74 -7.05
N LEU A 178 5.83 6.75 -7.52
CA LEU A 178 6.18 7.58 -8.67
C LEU A 178 6.65 8.94 -8.21
N ALA A 179 7.77 9.41 -8.74
CA ALA A 179 8.33 10.71 -8.40
C ALA A 179 9.16 11.28 -9.56
N PRO A 180 9.58 12.55 -9.48
CA PRO A 180 10.56 13.13 -10.40
C PRO A 180 11.92 12.40 -10.30
N GLU A 181 12.64 12.27 -11.41
CA GLU A 181 13.98 11.63 -11.42
C GLU A 181 14.99 12.29 -10.45
N ASP A 182 14.93 13.61 -10.33
CA ASP A 182 15.76 14.42 -9.42
C ASP A 182 15.18 14.51 -7.99
N GLY A 183 13.95 14.01 -7.80
CA GLY A 183 13.20 14.07 -6.56
C GLY A 183 12.74 15.47 -6.15
N ILE A 184 12.73 16.45 -7.06
CA ILE A 184 12.43 17.87 -6.76
C ILE A 184 11.49 18.48 -7.82
N SER A 185 11.75 18.23 -9.11
CA SER A 185 11.03 18.84 -10.25
C SER A 185 9.52 18.56 -10.22
N PRO A 186 8.66 19.35 -10.88
CA PRO A 186 7.21 19.09 -10.87
C PRO A 186 6.80 17.92 -11.78
N ILE A 187 7.69 17.43 -12.64
CA ILE A 187 7.39 16.37 -13.61
C ILE A 187 7.71 15.03 -12.97
N ILE A 188 6.70 14.18 -12.86
CA ILE A 188 6.79 12.81 -12.37
C ILE A 188 7.03 11.89 -13.57
N ASP A 189 8.23 11.30 -13.64
CA ASP A 189 8.66 10.48 -14.78
C ASP A 189 9.46 9.23 -14.37
N THR A 190 9.52 8.92 -13.07
CA THR A 190 10.38 7.86 -12.56
C THR A 190 9.69 7.02 -11.51
N PHE A 191 9.66 5.70 -11.71
CA PHE A 191 9.36 4.75 -10.65
C PHE A 191 10.57 4.59 -9.73
N TYR A 192 10.31 4.60 -8.43
CA TYR A 192 11.27 4.28 -7.39
C TYR A 192 10.83 3.01 -6.68
N ALA A 193 11.64 1.96 -6.69
CA ALA A 193 11.42 0.73 -5.94
C ALA A 193 12.44 0.63 -4.79
N PHE A 194 11.98 0.75 -3.55
CA PHE A 194 12.79 0.59 -2.34
C PHE A 194 12.62 -0.83 -1.80
N GLU A 195 13.73 -1.48 -1.45
CA GLU A 195 13.71 -2.83 -0.88
C GLU A 195 13.63 -2.74 0.66
N VAL A 196 12.66 -3.43 1.25
CA VAL A 196 12.56 -3.64 2.69
C VAL A 196 12.99 -5.07 2.99
N THR A 197 14.00 -5.22 3.83
CA THR A 197 14.61 -6.50 4.21
C THR A 197 14.49 -6.74 5.71
N SER A 198 14.99 -7.86 6.21
CA SER A 198 15.06 -8.10 7.65
C SER A 198 15.98 -7.14 8.41
N THR A 199 16.79 -6.35 7.71
CA THR A 199 17.58 -5.24 8.29
C THR A 199 16.91 -3.87 8.18
N GLY A 200 15.78 -3.81 7.48
CA GLY A 200 14.95 -2.62 7.30
C GLY A 200 14.95 -2.07 5.88
N VAL A 201 14.57 -0.78 5.76
CA VAL A 201 14.42 -0.08 4.48
C VAL A 201 15.78 0.26 3.90
N ASN A 202 16.07 -0.21 2.68
CA ASN A 202 17.21 0.24 1.90
C ASN A 202 16.88 1.60 1.26
N PRO A 203 17.58 2.70 1.61
CA PRO A 203 17.25 4.03 1.10
C PRO A 203 17.68 4.24 -0.37
N ARG A 204 18.36 3.27 -0.99
CA ARG A 204 18.76 3.34 -2.40
C ARG A 204 17.74 2.61 -3.26
N ALA A 205 16.82 3.35 -3.86
CA ALA A 205 15.85 2.79 -4.78
C ALA A 205 16.47 2.33 -6.10
N VAL A 206 15.87 1.29 -6.67
CA VAL A 206 15.98 0.98 -8.10
C VAL A 206 15.08 1.96 -8.84
N LYS A 207 15.63 2.69 -9.82
CA LYS A 207 14.90 3.70 -10.59
C LYS A 207 14.59 3.19 -11.99
N SER A 208 13.35 3.39 -12.44
CA SER A 208 12.92 3.09 -13.80
C SER A 208 12.24 4.31 -14.42
N LYS A 209 12.87 4.89 -15.44
CA LYS A 209 12.39 6.10 -16.11
C LYS A 209 11.27 5.78 -17.12
N LEU A 210 10.25 6.62 -17.14
CA LEU A 210 9.07 6.55 -17.98
C LEU A 210 9.21 7.41 -19.23
N ASN A 211 8.43 7.09 -20.26
CA ASN A 211 8.25 8.00 -21.39
C ASN A 211 7.14 9.02 -21.08
N ALA A 212 6.12 8.60 -20.32
CA ALA A 212 5.09 9.50 -19.82
C ALA A 212 5.69 10.59 -18.92
N GLN A 213 5.18 11.81 -19.05
CA GLN A 213 5.57 12.97 -18.24
C GLN A 213 4.35 13.42 -17.45
N ILE A 214 4.19 12.87 -16.25
CA ILE A 214 3.01 13.08 -15.42
C ILE A 214 3.15 14.42 -14.68
N GLN A 215 2.11 15.25 -14.72
CA GLN A 215 2.10 16.59 -14.10
C GLN A 215 1.09 16.72 -12.94
N ASP A 216 0.36 15.64 -12.65
CA ASP A 216 -0.64 15.57 -11.59
C ASP A 216 -0.30 14.38 -10.69
N ALA A 217 -0.09 14.65 -9.42
CA ALA A 217 0.32 13.66 -8.43
C ALA A 217 -0.78 12.62 -8.14
N ARG A 218 -2.05 12.94 -8.41
CA ARG A 218 -3.23 12.18 -7.96
C ARG A 218 -3.53 10.94 -8.77
N GLY A 219 -4.21 9.99 -8.11
CA GLY A 219 -4.65 8.70 -8.65
C GLY A 219 -3.85 7.54 -8.08
N TYR A 220 -4.31 6.31 -8.31
CA TYR A 220 -3.80 5.12 -7.62
C TYR A 220 -2.67 4.43 -8.39
N LEU A 221 -1.82 3.74 -7.63
CA LEU A 221 -0.82 2.79 -8.11
C LEU A 221 -1.07 1.42 -7.50
N LYS A 222 -1.14 0.39 -8.34
CA LYS A 222 -1.40 -0.99 -7.90
C LYS A 222 -0.50 -1.97 -8.60
N LEU A 223 0.02 -2.92 -7.84
CA LEU A 223 0.57 -4.18 -8.33
C LEU A 223 -0.52 -5.24 -8.38
N ASN A 224 -0.44 -6.15 -9.35
CA ASN A 224 -1.30 -7.33 -9.39
C ASN A 224 -0.87 -8.39 -8.34
N SER A 225 -1.68 -9.42 -8.14
CA SER A 225 -1.41 -10.41 -7.06
C SER A 225 -0.17 -11.28 -7.30
N THR A 226 0.31 -11.36 -8.54
CA THR A 226 1.55 -12.06 -8.90
C THR A 226 2.79 -11.19 -8.83
N GLY A 227 2.63 -9.87 -8.69
CA GLY A 227 3.75 -8.93 -8.61
C GLY A 227 4.53 -8.78 -9.92
N ASP A 228 3.90 -8.99 -11.08
CA ASP A 228 4.56 -8.90 -12.39
C ASP A 228 3.93 -7.84 -13.31
N LYS A 229 2.88 -7.15 -12.83
CA LYS A 229 2.22 -6.04 -13.52
C LYS A 229 1.93 -4.90 -12.56
N ILE A 230 2.12 -3.68 -13.05
CA ILE A 230 1.76 -2.44 -12.37
C ILE A 230 0.72 -1.71 -13.21
N ALA A 231 -0.35 -1.21 -12.58
CA ALA A 231 -1.25 -0.24 -13.18
C ALA A 231 -1.13 1.10 -12.44
N ALA A 232 -1.04 2.20 -13.19
CA ALA A 232 -0.98 3.55 -12.66
C ALA A 232 -2.09 4.41 -13.30
N ALA A 233 -2.98 4.92 -12.46
CA ALA A 233 -3.99 5.89 -12.83
C ALA A 233 -3.43 7.28 -12.56
N ASN A 234 -3.27 8.06 -13.63
CA ASN A 234 -2.83 9.44 -13.55
C ASN A 234 -4.00 10.32 -14.01
N VAL A 235 -4.64 11.02 -13.07
CA VAL A 235 -5.92 11.71 -13.29
C VAL A 235 -5.97 12.50 -14.60
N THR A 236 -4.95 13.31 -14.88
CA THR A 236 -4.87 14.14 -16.11
C THR A 236 -3.93 13.60 -17.18
N SER A 237 -3.18 12.53 -16.90
CA SER A 237 -2.15 11.99 -17.81
C SER A 237 -2.50 10.61 -18.38
N GLY A 238 -3.62 10.01 -17.95
CA GLY A 238 -4.16 8.75 -18.46
C GLY A 238 -3.84 7.53 -17.61
N LEU A 239 -4.29 6.37 -18.10
CA LEU A 239 -4.09 5.07 -17.47
C LEU A 239 -2.94 4.33 -18.16
N TYR A 240 -2.02 3.77 -17.36
CA TYR A 240 -0.89 3.01 -17.89
C TYR A 240 -0.75 1.67 -17.19
N LEU A 241 -0.29 0.68 -17.94
CA LEU A 241 0.12 -0.62 -17.49
C LEU A 241 1.62 -0.82 -17.77
N TYR A 242 2.31 -1.49 -16.87
CA TYR A 242 3.74 -1.78 -16.95
C TYR A 242 4.02 -3.22 -16.53
N ASP A 243 5.15 -3.74 -16.97
CA ASP A 243 5.75 -4.96 -16.43
C ASP A 243 6.61 -4.61 -15.20
N PHE A 244 6.57 -5.46 -14.17
CA PHE A 244 7.45 -5.37 -13.01
C PHE A 244 8.27 -6.64 -12.87
N ASP A 245 9.59 -6.51 -12.78
CA ASP A 245 10.48 -7.62 -12.45
C ASP A 245 10.73 -7.62 -10.95
N SER A 246 10.05 -8.51 -10.23
CA SER A 246 10.19 -8.60 -8.78
C SER A 246 11.61 -9.00 -8.35
N ALA A 247 12.39 -9.68 -9.18
CA ALA A 247 13.75 -10.06 -8.81
C ALA A 247 14.70 -8.86 -8.76
N THR A 248 14.46 -7.85 -9.60
CA THR A 248 15.37 -6.70 -9.78
C THR A 248 14.79 -5.36 -9.32
N GLY A 249 13.47 -5.25 -9.14
CA GLY A 249 12.79 -4.00 -8.85
C GLY A 249 12.61 -3.10 -10.08
N ILE A 250 12.88 -3.60 -11.29
CA ILE A 250 12.79 -2.81 -12.53
C ILE A 250 11.34 -2.79 -13.04
N VAL A 251 10.89 -1.60 -13.42
CA VAL A 251 9.62 -1.37 -14.14
C VAL A 251 9.92 -1.12 -15.62
N SER A 252 9.16 -1.73 -16.52
CA SER A 252 9.40 -1.62 -17.97
C SER A 252 8.10 -1.78 -18.79
N ASN A 253 8.20 -1.74 -20.12
CA ASN A 253 7.09 -1.99 -21.04
C ASN A 253 5.88 -1.08 -20.74
N GLU A 254 6.09 0.24 -20.79
CA GLU A 254 5.03 1.23 -20.63
C GLU A 254 3.96 1.08 -21.72
N GLN A 255 2.72 0.84 -21.30
CA GLN A 255 1.57 0.68 -22.18
C GLN A 255 0.44 1.59 -21.73
N GLN A 256 0.07 2.56 -22.56
CA GLN A 256 -1.11 3.37 -22.32
C GLN A 256 -2.38 2.56 -22.61
N ILE A 257 -3.31 2.55 -21.66
CA ILE A 257 -4.65 1.98 -21.84
C ILE A 257 -5.61 3.14 -22.12
N ASN A 258 -6.15 3.18 -23.33
CA ASN A 258 -7.13 4.18 -23.72
C ASN A 258 -8.50 3.84 -23.11
N ILE A 259 -9.04 4.77 -22.33
CA ILE A 259 -10.40 4.69 -21.78
C ILE A 259 -11.35 5.22 -22.85
N GLN A 260 -12.26 4.36 -23.32
CA GLN A 260 -13.26 4.70 -24.35
C GLN A 260 -14.61 4.97 -23.70
N ASP A 261 -14.69 6.03 -22.89
CA ASP A 261 -15.89 6.46 -22.18
C ASP A 261 -15.94 8.00 -22.15
N ASP A 262 -17.08 8.58 -21.80
CA ASP A 262 -17.20 10.03 -21.55
C ASP A 262 -16.45 10.43 -20.27
N ASN A 263 -16.35 9.51 -19.31
CA ASN A 263 -15.56 9.66 -18.09
C ASN A 263 -14.13 9.16 -18.30
N ILE A 264 -13.23 10.08 -18.67
CA ILE A 264 -11.86 9.73 -19.11
C ILE A 264 -10.79 9.84 -18.03
N ASN A 265 -11.06 10.44 -16.86
CA ASN A 265 -10.02 10.65 -15.83
C ASN A 265 -9.97 9.43 -14.90
N PRO A 266 -8.94 8.56 -14.98
CA PRO A 266 -8.80 7.43 -14.07
C PRO A 266 -8.35 7.91 -12.68
N TYR A 267 -8.86 7.28 -11.63
CA TYR A 267 -8.48 7.59 -10.26
C TYR A 267 -8.17 6.32 -9.46
N GLY A 268 -9.18 5.55 -9.06
CA GLY A 268 -9.03 4.31 -8.31
C GLY A 268 -8.72 3.11 -9.20
N LEU A 269 -7.89 2.19 -8.71
CA LEU A 269 -7.50 0.97 -9.41
C LEU A 269 -7.59 -0.25 -8.49
N GLU A 270 -7.96 -1.40 -9.05
CA GLU A 270 -7.79 -2.69 -8.38
C GLU A 270 -7.68 -3.83 -9.40
N PHE A 271 -6.74 -4.76 -9.17
CA PHE A 271 -6.67 -5.98 -9.97
C PHE A 271 -7.59 -7.05 -9.39
N SER A 272 -8.25 -7.83 -10.25
CA SER A 272 -8.94 -9.03 -9.80
C SER A 272 -7.94 -10.00 -9.14
N PRO A 273 -8.32 -10.79 -8.11
CA PRO A 273 -7.40 -11.71 -7.44
C PRO A 273 -6.70 -12.73 -8.35
N ASN A 274 -7.34 -13.08 -9.48
CA ASN A 274 -6.81 -14.00 -10.48
C ASN A 274 -6.08 -13.30 -11.65
N ASN A 275 -5.80 -11.99 -11.53
CA ASN A 275 -5.09 -11.14 -12.49
C ASN A 275 -5.67 -11.09 -13.91
N ARG A 276 -6.96 -11.44 -14.09
CA ARG A 276 -7.62 -11.42 -15.40
C ARG A 276 -8.27 -10.10 -15.75
N PHE A 277 -8.62 -9.30 -14.74
CA PHE A 277 -9.30 -8.02 -14.91
C PHE A 277 -8.59 -6.93 -14.12
N LEU A 278 -8.58 -5.73 -14.70
CA LEU A 278 -8.25 -4.49 -14.02
C LEU A 278 -9.54 -3.67 -13.91
N TYR A 279 -9.93 -3.36 -12.69
CA TYR A 279 -11.05 -2.47 -12.39
C TYR A 279 -10.51 -1.04 -12.26
N VAL A 280 -11.17 -0.11 -12.94
CA VAL A 280 -10.77 1.30 -12.98
C VAL A 280 -11.98 2.14 -12.62
N GLN A 281 -11.84 2.98 -11.60
CA GLN A 281 -12.80 4.04 -11.34
C GLN A 281 -12.41 5.25 -12.18
N THR A 282 -13.37 5.79 -12.92
CA THR A 282 -13.20 7.03 -13.67
C THR A 282 -14.22 8.08 -13.22
N TYR A 283 -13.89 9.35 -13.46
CA TYR A 283 -14.81 10.46 -13.27
C TYR A 283 -14.61 11.49 -14.37
N ASN A 284 -15.59 12.39 -14.50
CA ASN A 284 -15.45 13.60 -15.29
C ASN A 284 -15.40 14.80 -14.34
N ASN A 285 -14.65 15.83 -14.72
CA ASN A 285 -14.83 17.14 -14.11
C ASN A 285 -16.13 17.71 -14.68
N VAL A 286 -17.28 17.38 -14.09
CA VAL A 286 -18.44 18.25 -14.28
C VAL A 286 -18.13 19.52 -13.48
N GLN A 287 -17.61 20.53 -14.19
CA GLN A 287 -17.60 21.91 -13.70
C GLN A 287 -19.03 22.40 -13.49
#